data_AF-A0A7H1N1R5-F1
#
_entry.id   AF-A0A7H1N1R5-F1
#
_cell.length_a   1.000
_cell.length_b   1.000
_cell.length_c   1.000
_cell.angle_alpha   90.00
_cell.angle_beta   90.00
_cell.angle_gamma   90.00
#
_symmetry.space_group_name_H-M   'P 1'
#
loop_
_entity.id
_entity.type
_entity.pdbx_description
1 polymer ?
#
loop_
_entity_poly.entity_id
_entity_poly.type
_entity_poly.pdbx_seq_one_letter_code
_entity_poly.pdbx_strand_id
1 'polypeptide(L)'
;MNQRLHQAGFSNEQAQLVYDLACDHLLPLIGELASLFEADNQSKRLEQHFGGKERWREVARQVAAWGRSHLPPRVFEALSTTFEGVVTMHKMMGDSSNEPGLSRDIGSIGGVPNDAELRSMMRDPRYWRDHDPAVVNKVRDGFRRLYVD
;
A
#
# COMPACT_ATOMS: atom_id res chain seq x y z
N MET A 1 -9.37 -15.79 -32.51
CA MET A 1 -10.47 -14.80 -32.48
C MET A 1 -10.60 -14.10 -33.84
N ASN A 2 -9.57 -13.41 -34.34
CA ASN A 2 -9.58 -12.83 -35.71
C ASN A 2 -9.94 -13.81 -36.82
N GLN A 3 -9.42 -15.04 -36.79
CA GLN A 3 -9.78 -16.05 -37.77
C GLN A 3 -11.27 -16.46 -37.70
N ARG A 4 -11.88 -16.45 -36.51
CA ARG A 4 -13.33 -16.70 -36.34
C ARG A 4 -14.17 -15.52 -36.83
N LEU A 5 -13.70 -14.29 -36.61
CA LEU A 5 -14.37 -13.08 -37.11
C LEU A 5 -14.30 -12.99 -38.64
N HIS A 6 -13.15 -13.30 -39.24
CA HIS A 6 -12.99 -13.44 -40.69
C HIS A 6 -13.89 -14.52 -41.28
N GLN A 7 -13.96 -15.70 -40.63
CA GLN A 7 -14.88 -16.77 -41.03
C GLN A 7 -16.35 -16.35 -40.93
N ALA A 8 -16.68 -15.39 -40.07
CA ALA A 8 -18.00 -14.77 -39.97
C ALA A 8 -18.22 -13.60 -40.96
N GLY A 9 -17.25 -13.34 -41.85
CA GLY A 9 -17.35 -12.33 -42.91
C GLY A 9 -16.84 -10.94 -42.54
N PHE A 10 -16.20 -10.77 -41.39
CA PHE A 10 -15.64 -9.48 -40.98
C PHE A 10 -14.35 -9.19 -41.74
N SER A 11 -14.19 -7.97 -42.25
CA SER A 11 -12.90 -7.47 -42.71
C SER A 11 -11.95 -7.25 -41.52
N ASN A 12 -10.65 -7.06 -41.80
CA ASN A 12 -9.68 -6.72 -40.75
C ASN A 12 -10.06 -5.42 -40.01
N GLU A 13 -10.57 -4.41 -40.72
CA GLU A 13 -11.00 -3.14 -40.11
C GLU A 13 -12.23 -3.34 -39.21
N GLN A 14 -13.18 -4.17 -39.64
CA GLN A 14 -14.37 -4.47 -38.84
C GLN A 14 -14.00 -5.31 -37.60
N ALA A 15 -13.04 -6.23 -37.71
CA ALA A 15 -12.53 -6.98 -36.57
C ALA A 15 -11.82 -6.04 -35.58
N GLN A 16 -11.01 -5.10 -36.07
CA GLN A 16 -10.35 -4.10 -35.23
C GLN A 16 -11.37 -3.22 -34.50
N LEU A 17 -12.43 -2.77 -35.17
CA LEU A 17 -13.52 -2.00 -34.56
C LEU A 17 -14.19 -2.75 -33.40
N VAL A 18 -14.35 -4.07 -33.49
CA VAL A 18 -14.87 -4.89 -32.39
C VAL A 18 -13.92 -4.90 -31.18
N TYR A 19 -12.61 -4.95 -31.42
CA TYR A 19 -11.63 -4.83 -30.33
C TYR A 19 -11.65 -3.45 -29.70
N ASP A 20 -11.74 -2.39 -30.51
CA ASP A 20 -11.79 -1.02 -30.00
C ASP A 20 -13.05 -0.80 -29.15
N LEU A 21 -14.22 -1.27 -29.62
CA LEU A 21 -15.46 -1.24 -28.83
C LEU A 21 -15.38 -2.09 -27.56
N ALA A 22 -14.68 -3.23 -27.60
CA ALA A 22 -14.44 -4.03 -26.41
C ALA A 22 -13.53 -3.30 -25.41
N CYS A 23 -12.51 -2.59 -25.88
CA CYS A 23 -11.67 -1.75 -25.02
C CYS A 23 -12.46 -0.60 -24.40
N ASP A 24 -13.32 0.05 -25.17
CA ASP A 24 -14.09 1.21 -24.72
C ASP A 24 -15.22 0.84 -23.75
N HIS A 25 -15.77 -0.37 -23.86
CA HIS A 25 -16.95 -0.77 -23.08
C HIS A 25 -16.74 -1.96 -22.15
N LEU A 26 -16.02 -3.01 -22.56
CA LEU A 26 -15.85 -4.21 -21.74
C LEU A 26 -14.77 -4.03 -20.68
N LEU A 27 -13.65 -3.36 -20.98
CA LEU A 27 -12.58 -3.15 -19.99
C LEU A 27 -13.03 -2.31 -18.78
N PRO A 28 -13.77 -1.19 -18.95
CA PRO A 28 -14.30 -0.44 -17.81
C PRO A 28 -15.23 -1.28 -16.92
N LEU A 29 -16.13 -2.05 -17.53
CA LEU A 29 -17.04 -2.94 -16.80
C LEU A 29 -16.29 -4.02 -16.01
N ILE A 30 -15.23 -4.60 -16.59
CA ILE A 30 -14.36 -5.56 -15.88
C ILE A 30 -13.64 -4.88 -14.71
N GLY A 31 -13.19 -3.64 -14.87
CA GLY A 31 -12.56 -2.87 -13.79
C GLY A 31 -13.52 -2.57 -12.62
N GLU A 32 -14.76 -2.20 -12.92
CA GLU A 32 -15.81 -2.01 -11.91
C GLU A 32 -16.13 -3.31 -11.16
N LEU A 33 -16.28 -4.42 -11.89
CA LEU A 33 -16.50 -5.75 -11.30
C LEU A 33 -15.31 -6.18 -10.44
N ALA A 34 -14.07 -6.00 -10.92
CA ALA A 34 -12.87 -6.32 -10.16
C ALA A 34 -12.81 -5.54 -8.84
N SER A 35 -13.18 -4.25 -8.85
CA SER A 35 -13.23 -3.42 -7.65
C SER A 35 -14.26 -3.92 -6.63
N LEU A 36 -15.44 -4.36 -7.09
CA LEU A 36 -16.47 -4.95 -6.23
C LEU A 36 -16.01 -6.28 -5.61
N PHE A 37 -15.38 -7.14 -6.41
CA PHE A 37 -14.82 -8.41 -5.93
C PHE A 37 -13.67 -8.19 -4.95
N GLU A 38 -12.86 -7.16 -5.15
CA GLU A 38 -11.75 -6.85 -4.25
C GLU A 38 -12.26 -6.50 -2.85
N ALA A 39 -13.26 -5.63 -2.72
CA ALA A 39 -13.82 -5.26 -1.41
C ALA A 39 -14.39 -6.47 -0.63
N ASP A 40 -15.10 -7.36 -1.32
CA ASP A 40 -15.61 -8.61 -0.72
C ASP A 40 -14.45 -9.54 -0.33
N ASN A 41 -13.41 -9.63 -1.16
CA ASN A 41 -12.23 -10.45 -0.88
C ASN A 41 -11.42 -9.91 0.31
N GLN A 42 -11.21 -8.59 0.42
CA GLN A 42 -10.57 -7.96 1.58
C GLN A 42 -11.33 -8.33 2.87
N SER A 43 -12.67 -8.28 2.83
CA SER A 43 -13.53 -8.64 3.98
C SER A 43 -13.40 -10.12 4.34
N LYS A 44 -13.44 -11.03 3.35
CA LYS A 44 -13.26 -12.48 3.58
C LYS A 44 -11.88 -12.81 4.13
N ARG A 45 -10.81 -12.17 3.64
CA ARG A 45 -9.46 -12.33 4.17
C ARG A 45 -9.36 -11.91 5.64
N LEU A 46 -10.01 -10.80 6.01
CA LEU A 46 -10.09 -10.35 7.40
C LEU A 46 -10.83 -11.36 8.27
N GLU A 47 -11.99 -11.84 7.83
CA GLU A 47 -12.74 -12.86 8.55
C GLU A 47 -11.91 -14.14 8.77
N GLN A 48 -11.20 -14.62 7.74
CA GLN A 48 -10.34 -15.80 7.85
C GLN A 48 -9.16 -15.56 8.79
N HIS A 49 -8.46 -14.43 8.64
CA HIS A 49 -7.28 -14.10 9.44
C HIS A 49 -7.59 -14.00 10.93
N PHE A 50 -8.72 -13.41 11.30
CA PHE A 50 -9.12 -13.24 12.69
C PHE A 50 -9.91 -14.44 13.26
N GLY A 51 -10.06 -15.53 12.51
CA GLY A 51 -10.68 -16.77 12.99
C GLY A 51 -12.22 -16.77 12.98
N GLY A 52 -12.82 -15.98 12.10
CA GLY A 52 -14.25 -15.98 11.82
C GLY A 52 -14.91 -14.60 11.95
N LYS A 53 -16.14 -14.51 11.43
CA LYS A 53 -16.92 -13.26 11.35
C LYS A 53 -17.22 -12.61 12.69
N GLU A 54 -17.41 -13.41 13.73
CA GLU A 54 -17.71 -12.91 15.09
C GLU A 54 -16.49 -12.30 15.74
N ARG A 55 -15.36 -13.02 15.69
CA ARG A 55 -14.07 -12.54 16.20
C ARG A 55 -13.59 -11.31 15.44
N TRP A 56 -13.75 -11.31 14.11
CA TRP A 56 -13.49 -10.13 13.29
C TRP A 56 -14.34 -8.92 13.70
N ARG A 57 -15.65 -9.08 13.93
CA ARG A 57 -16.52 -7.98 14.39
C ARG A 57 -16.10 -7.37 15.73
N GLU A 58 -15.52 -8.16 16.62
CA GLU A 58 -14.96 -7.67 17.87
C GLU A 58 -13.68 -6.89 17.63
N VAL A 59 -12.71 -7.48 16.91
CA VAL A 59 -11.42 -6.87 16.62
C VAL A 59 -11.58 -5.58 15.80
N ALA A 60 -12.45 -5.58 14.79
CA ALA A 60 -12.73 -4.41 13.96
C ALA A 60 -13.16 -3.19 14.78
N ARG A 61 -13.99 -3.40 15.83
CA ARG A 61 -14.42 -2.32 16.72
C ARG A 61 -13.26 -1.77 17.53
N GLN A 62 -12.39 -2.64 18.05
CA GLN A 62 -11.21 -2.25 18.82
C GLN A 62 -10.20 -1.49 17.95
N VAL A 63 -9.87 -2.03 16.77
CA VAL A 63 -8.96 -1.40 15.80
C VAL A 63 -9.51 -0.06 15.31
N ALA A 64 -10.82 0.05 15.07
CA ALA A 64 -11.43 1.32 14.66
C ALA A 64 -11.40 2.38 15.77
N ALA A 65 -11.69 2.00 17.01
CA ALA A 65 -11.62 2.90 18.16
C ALA A 65 -10.19 3.39 18.42
N TRP A 66 -9.21 2.47 18.37
CA TRP A 66 -7.80 2.79 18.50
C TRP A 66 -7.31 3.67 17.34
N GLY A 67 -7.60 3.29 16.09
CA GLY A 67 -7.15 4.02 14.90
C GLY A 67 -7.69 5.46 14.85
N ARG A 68 -8.97 5.67 15.22
CA ARG A 68 -9.56 7.02 15.29
C ARG A 68 -8.98 7.89 16.41
N SER A 69 -8.44 7.29 17.47
CA SER A 69 -7.85 8.03 18.60
C SER A 69 -6.35 8.28 18.43
N HIS A 70 -5.64 7.45 17.68
CA HIS A 70 -4.18 7.49 17.55
C HIS A 70 -3.66 7.92 16.17
N LEU A 71 -4.50 7.89 15.13
CA LEU A 71 -4.11 8.23 13.76
C LEU A 71 -4.85 9.47 13.24
N PRO A 72 -4.22 10.27 12.36
CA PRO A 72 -4.91 11.30 11.61
C PRO A 72 -6.07 10.72 10.78
N PRO A 73 -7.21 11.42 10.62
CA PRO A 73 -8.39 10.89 9.94
C PRO A 73 -8.11 10.32 8.55
N ARG A 74 -7.30 11.01 7.74
CA ARG A 74 -6.93 10.56 6.39
C ARG A 74 -6.12 9.26 6.37
N VAL A 75 -5.25 9.07 7.36
CA VAL A 75 -4.41 7.87 7.47
C VAL A 75 -5.27 6.69 7.89
N PHE A 76 -6.16 6.90 8.86
CA PHE A 76 -7.14 5.88 9.28
C PHE A 76 -8.03 5.44 8.10
N GLU A 77 -8.60 6.40 7.37
CA GLU A 77 -9.44 6.11 6.20
C GLU A 77 -8.68 5.26 5.17
N ALA A 78 -7.47 5.67 4.79
CA ALA A 78 -6.66 4.95 3.81
C ALA A 78 -6.27 3.53 4.26
N LEU A 79 -5.95 3.32 5.53
CA LEU A 79 -5.58 2.00 6.05
C LEU A 79 -6.79 1.09 6.28
N SER A 80 -7.96 1.66 6.56
CA SER A 80 -9.17 0.90 6.86
C SER A 80 -9.78 0.17 5.66
N THR A 81 -9.40 0.55 4.44
CA THR A 81 -9.95 -0.04 3.20
C THR A 81 -9.22 -1.30 2.74
N THR A 82 -8.09 -1.64 3.35
CA THR A 82 -7.24 -2.76 2.93
C THR A 82 -6.99 -3.74 4.08
N PHE A 83 -6.88 -5.03 3.76
CA PHE A 83 -6.54 -6.06 4.72
C PHE A 83 -5.23 -5.74 5.47
N GLU A 84 -4.16 -5.40 4.72
CA GLU A 84 -2.84 -5.13 5.30
C GLU A 84 -2.86 -3.91 6.23
N GLY A 85 -3.62 -2.87 5.89
CA GLY A 85 -3.76 -1.68 6.72
C GLY A 85 -4.44 -1.98 8.05
N VAL A 86 -5.53 -2.76 8.03
CA VAL A 86 -6.22 -3.21 9.24
C VAL A 86 -5.32 -4.11 10.11
N VAL A 87 -4.59 -5.06 9.53
CA VAL A 87 -3.67 -5.93 10.26
C VAL A 87 -2.52 -5.11 10.86
N THR A 88 -2.02 -4.11 10.15
CA THR A 88 -1.00 -3.19 10.63
C THR A 88 -1.49 -2.40 11.84
N MET A 89 -2.70 -1.81 11.76
CA MET A 89 -3.31 -1.11 12.88
C MET A 89 -3.53 -2.03 14.09
N HIS A 90 -3.94 -3.29 13.87
CA HIS A 90 -4.10 -4.28 14.94
C HIS A 90 -2.77 -4.60 15.65
N LYS A 91 -1.66 -4.73 14.90
CA LYS A 91 -0.32 -4.93 15.48
C LYS A 91 0.11 -3.72 16.30
N MET A 92 -0.03 -2.52 15.74
CA MET A 92 0.31 -1.27 16.43
C MET A 92 -0.49 -1.11 17.73
N MET A 93 -1.77 -1.47 17.74
CA MET A 93 -2.61 -1.49 18.94
C MET A 93 -2.04 -2.44 20.01
N GLY A 94 -1.60 -3.64 19.62
CA GLY A 94 -0.95 -4.60 20.54
C GLY A 94 0.39 -4.11 21.09
N ASP A 95 1.23 -3.54 20.22
CA ASP A 95 2.57 -3.04 20.59
C ASP A 95 2.50 -1.77 21.45
N SER A 96 1.45 -0.95 21.30
CA SER A 96 1.22 0.24 22.14
C SER A 96 0.88 -0.08 23.61
N SER A 97 0.66 -1.35 23.95
CA SER A 97 0.55 -1.78 25.37
C SER A 97 1.91 -1.99 26.05
N ASN A 98 3.01 -1.93 25.30
CA ASN A 98 4.38 -2.11 25.78
C ASN A 98 5.27 -0.96 25.27
N GLU A 99 4.98 0.27 25.72
CA GLU A 99 5.78 1.43 25.30
C GLU A 99 7.20 1.37 25.88
N PRO A 100 8.19 1.68 25.03
CA PRO A 100 8.80 3.00 25.18
C PRO A 100 8.68 3.82 23.88
N GLY A 101 7.87 4.87 23.94
CA GLY A 101 8.06 6.12 23.18
C GLY A 101 7.87 6.05 21.67
N LEU A 102 6.61 6.12 21.20
CA LEU A 102 6.29 6.58 19.84
C LEU A 102 6.45 8.12 19.74
N SER A 103 7.68 8.60 19.90
CA SER A 103 8.08 9.89 19.36
C SER A 103 8.52 9.69 17.91
N ARG A 104 7.63 10.06 16.99
CA ARG A 104 7.95 10.56 15.64
C ARG A 104 8.80 9.62 14.76
N ASP A 105 8.15 8.67 14.09
CA ASP A 105 8.38 8.35 12.66
C ASP A 105 7.41 7.26 12.18
N ILE A 106 6.22 7.66 11.69
CA ILE A 106 5.45 6.82 10.78
C ILE A 106 6.05 7.04 9.39
N GLY A 107 7.21 6.43 9.20
CA GLY A 107 8.07 6.60 8.04
C GLY A 107 9.20 5.57 8.00
N SER A 108 8.97 4.33 8.43
CA SER A 108 9.89 3.23 8.09
C SER A 108 9.31 1.86 8.45
N ILE A 109 8.50 1.31 7.54
CA ILE A 109 8.39 -0.15 7.44
C ILE A 109 9.57 -0.59 6.57
N GLY A 110 10.68 -0.97 7.21
CA GLY A 110 11.69 -1.92 6.70
C GLY A 110 12.21 -1.77 5.27
N GLY A 111 12.20 -0.57 4.68
CA GLY A 111 12.67 -0.30 3.33
C GLY A 111 13.99 0.46 3.34
N VAL A 112 14.82 0.22 2.33
CA VAL A 112 16.03 0.99 2.01
C VAL A 112 15.76 2.50 2.22
N PRO A 113 16.67 3.27 2.87
CA PRO A 113 16.46 4.71 3.08
C PRO A 113 16.06 5.37 1.76
N ASN A 114 14.91 6.03 1.73
CA ASN A 114 14.43 6.70 0.52
C ASN A 114 15.34 7.91 0.22
N ASP A 115 15.49 8.30 -1.06
CA ASP A 115 16.32 9.43 -1.51
C ASP A 115 16.01 10.73 -0.74
N ALA A 116 14.73 10.94 -0.39
CA ALA A 116 14.27 12.08 0.39
C ALA A 116 14.84 12.12 1.83
N GLU A 117 15.02 10.97 2.48
CA GLU A 117 15.60 10.87 3.82
C GLU A 117 17.10 11.13 3.79
N LEU A 118 17.81 10.61 2.79
CA LEU A 118 19.24 10.86 2.60
C LEU A 118 19.54 12.34 2.32
N ARG A 119 18.71 13.01 1.52
CA ARG A 119 18.79 14.46 1.30
C ARG A 119 18.45 15.28 2.54
N SER A 120 17.65 14.73 3.46
CA SER A 120 17.41 15.36 4.76
C SER A 120 18.66 15.27 5.65
N MET A 121 19.32 14.11 5.67
CA MET A 121 20.58 13.90 6.41
C MET A 121 21.73 14.78 5.90
N MET A 122 21.78 15.04 4.59
CA MET A 122 22.78 15.95 4.00
C MET A 122 22.60 17.42 4.43
N ARG A 123 21.39 17.81 4.88
CA ARG A 123 21.09 19.15 5.38
C ARG A 123 21.38 19.32 6.87
N ASP A 124 21.69 18.24 7.58
CA ASP A 124 22.04 18.28 9.00
C ASP A 124 23.42 18.98 9.18
N PRO A 125 23.55 20.00 10.05
CA PRO A 125 24.84 20.64 10.38
C PRO A 125 25.93 19.64 10.77
N ARG A 126 25.58 18.49 11.36
CA ARG A 126 26.54 17.45 11.73
C ARG A 126 27.20 16.79 10.53
N TYR A 127 26.55 16.79 9.36
CA TYR A 127 27.10 16.22 8.12
C TYR A 127 28.13 17.15 7.45
N TRP A 128 27.82 18.44 7.33
CA TRP A 128 28.65 19.39 6.56
C TRP A 128 29.52 20.33 7.42
N ARG A 129 29.17 20.57 8.69
CA ARG A 129 29.94 21.44 9.60
C ARG A 129 30.87 20.64 10.49
N ASP A 130 30.33 19.60 11.12
CA ASP A 130 31.06 18.83 12.14
C ASP A 130 31.67 17.54 11.55
N HIS A 131 31.34 17.21 10.29
CA HIS A 131 31.78 16.02 9.57
C HIS A 131 31.74 14.74 10.41
N ASP A 132 30.66 14.56 11.15
CA ASP A 132 30.51 13.43 12.07
C ASP A 132 30.68 12.12 11.29
N PRO A 133 31.71 11.31 11.62
CA PRO A 133 31.99 10.07 10.89
C PRO A 133 30.80 9.11 10.85
N ALA A 134 29.98 9.08 11.90
CA ALA A 134 28.81 8.21 11.97
C ALA A 134 27.72 8.64 10.98
N VAL A 135 27.49 9.95 10.86
CA VAL A 135 26.48 10.52 9.93
C VAL A 135 26.94 10.37 8.48
N VAL A 136 28.22 10.66 8.21
CA VAL A 136 28.81 10.52 6.87
C VAL A 136 28.76 9.07 6.38
N ASN A 137 29.10 8.10 7.26
CA ASN A 137 29.03 6.69 6.92
C ASN A 137 27.59 6.24 6.62
N LYS A 138 26.61 6.70 7.41
CA LYS A 138 25.20 6.35 7.21
C LYS A 138 24.63 6.92 5.91
N VAL A 139 25.00 8.15 5.53
CA VAL A 139 24.64 8.75 4.23
C VAL A 139 25.29 7.99 3.07
N ARG A 140 26.59 7.68 3.17
CA ARG A 140 27.33 6.93 2.14
C ARG A 140 26.75 5.53 1.93
N ASP A 141 26.45 4.81 3.00
CA ASP A 141 25.90 3.47 2.92
C ASP A 141 24.44 3.47 2.41
N GLY A 142 23.69 4.53 2.71
CA GLY A 142 22.36 4.77 2.13
C GLY A 142 22.38 4.96 0.62
N PHE A 143 23.24 5.85 0.11
CA PHE A 143 23.38 6.06 -1.34
C PHE A 143 23.95 4.83 -2.05
N ARG A 144 24.90 4.12 -1.43
CA ARG A 144 25.42 2.86 -1.99
C ARG A 144 24.31 1.81 -2.15
N ARG A 145 23.34 1.74 -1.22
CA ARG A 145 22.22 0.79 -1.32
C ARG A 145 21.13 1.21 -2.31
N LEU A 146 20.98 2.52 -2.57
CA LEU A 146 20.01 3.06 -3.55
C LEU A 146 20.49 3.01 -5.00
N TYR A 147 21.80 3.10 -5.24
CA TYR A 147 22.40 3.19 -6.58
C TYR A 147 23.28 1.98 -6.94
N VAL A 148 23.18 0.88 -6.18
CA VAL A 148 23.73 -0.42 -6.58
C VAL A 148 22.66 -1.14 -7.39
N ASP A 149 22.94 -1.26 -8.69
CA ASP A 149 22.35 -2.20 -9.64
C ASP A 149 23.07 -3.56 -9.51
#